data_AF-A6M1Y4-F1
#
_entry.id   AF-A6M1Y4-F1
#
_cell.length_a   1.000
_cell.length_b   1.000
_cell.length_c   1.000
_cell.angle_alpha   90.00
_cell.angle_beta   90.00
_cell.angle_gamma   90.00
#
_symmetry.space_group_name_H-M   'P 1'
#
loop_
_entity.id
_entity.type
_entity.pdbx_description
1 polymer ?
#
loop_
_entity_poly.entity_id
_entity_poly.type
_entity_poly.pdbx_seq_one_letter_code
_entity_poly.pdbx_strand_id
1 'polypeptide(L)'
;MLRRITKIASLLVAMVSVMPIVPAKAAEVKKIDATEGTIYSGYAKGNGIYFTGEINGKDEAAYYISEDGEYHKIDGLDAGYDATNLLINKYLVLDDDNYVDLTDNYKALNGNITEDLEDEAETIVRKKIRADNDRRFDKSSYDGSKIIEATMEGSAKFLSGSNGLAIYDYTLKNPGINKTKSTIYSDLKGNYVDADYNLGSLKVCTTSDSVIIKNTEDTYEIKDNTKAYELKAELKEKKYITSVANTIYRYADLTIYRKEKGADDATYVPVTNELGFGKNGYNVTSGDSVTVLQKFLNEPAANDIDGIKYSKNSSIYFIADEDGNEEYLLGRSAADAVAKVGAATGGKAKIAGSAQALYGTYLDVTNKKIYSETLNLKSKNGFNYIDIGDYDSSDTDTLDQIPTPNGLACFLDDGYIKIWDGNESFVKLYKVDGSMDDFSISTKDNLIVWNEDDGVYSVIHNITKTAAATTDNSIPTTAGWVQNVDNTWNYILENGIKKTGWLDNNGTWYFLNSEGIMKTGWINDNGTWYFCNASGAMLSNTTIDGYQLGANGAWIN
;
A
#
# COMPACT_ATOMS: atom_id res chain seq x y z
N MET A 1 -59.75 -5.22 -0.14
CA MET A 1 -59.57 -6.51 0.57
C MET A 1 -59.07 -7.56 -0.39
N LEU A 2 -57.78 -7.88 -0.28
CA LEU A 2 -57.18 -9.18 -0.61
C LEU A 2 -55.89 -9.17 0.21
N ARG A 3 -55.97 -9.68 1.45
CA ARG A 3 -54.80 -9.90 2.31
C ARG A 3 -53.96 -10.96 1.63
N ARG A 4 -52.87 -10.54 0.96
CA ARG A 4 -51.83 -11.48 0.58
C ARG A 4 -50.99 -11.77 1.81
N ILE A 5 -50.90 -13.05 2.10
CA ILE A 5 -50.14 -13.64 3.19
C ILE A 5 -48.69 -13.21 3.02
N THR A 6 -48.18 -12.43 3.98
CA THR A 6 -46.76 -12.14 4.14
C THR A 6 -46.08 -13.49 4.39
N LYS A 7 -45.53 -14.09 3.34
CA LYS A 7 -44.51 -15.11 3.53
C LYS A 7 -43.30 -14.36 4.04
N ILE A 8 -42.96 -14.57 5.30
CA ILE A 8 -41.62 -14.30 5.83
C ILE A 8 -40.71 -15.20 4.99
N ALA A 9 -40.17 -14.67 3.90
CA ALA A 9 -39.07 -15.30 3.21
C ALA A 9 -37.89 -15.17 4.16
N SER A 10 -37.48 -16.30 4.73
CA SER A 10 -36.18 -16.43 5.36
C SER A 10 -35.13 -15.85 4.40
N LEU A 11 -34.43 -14.82 4.87
CA LEU A 11 -33.26 -14.23 4.25
C LEU A 11 -32.33 -15.36 3.81
N LEU A 12 -32.09 -15.52 2.51
CA LEU A 12 -31.12 -16.48 2.02
C LEU A 12 -29.73 -15.84 2.13
N VAL A 13 -29.15 -15.85 3.34
CA VAL A 13 -27.70 -15.69 3.49
C VAL A 13 -27.07 -16.96 2.91
N ALA A 14 -26.54 -16.87 1.69
CA ALA A 14 -25.95 -18.02 1.02
C ALA A 14 -24.60 -18.41 1.66
N MET A 15 -24.60 -19.21 2.73
CA MET A 15 -23.39 -19.88 3.22
C MET A 15 -22.86 -20.84 2.14
N VAL A 16 -21.67 -20.58 1.58
CA VAL A 16 -21.02 -21.46 0.60
C VAL A 16 -19.66 -21.94 1.10
N SER A 17 -19.48 -23.26 1.12
CA SER A 17 -18.20 -23.93 1.30
C SER A 17 -17.32 -23.79 0.04
N VAL A 18 -16.05 -23.43 0.24
CA VAL A 18 -15.01 -23.27 -0.80
C VAL A 18 -14.86 -24.54 -1.65
N MET A 19 -14.98 -24.42 -2.97
CA MET A 19 -14.51 -25.44 -3.92
C MET A 19 -13.14 -25.03 -4.48
N PRO A 20 -12.18 -25.97 -4.62
CA PRO A 20 -10.90 -25.69 -5.26
C PRO A 20 -11.07 -25.50 -6.78
N ILE A 21 -10.24 -24.62 -7.33
CA ILE A 21 -10.15 -24.28 -8.76
C ILE A 21 -9.62 -25.51 -9.51
N VAL A 22 -10.44 -26.10 -10.39
CA VAL A 22 -10.04 -27.15 -11.36
C VAL A 22 -10.16 -26.56 -12.77
N PRO A 23 -9.21 -26.78 -13.71
CA PRO A 23 -9.32 -26.23 -15.05
C PRO A 23 -10.28 -27.02 -15.96
N ALA A 24 -10.99 -26.26 -16.81
CA ALA A 24 -11.54 -26.63 -18.12
C ALA A 24 -12.60 -27.76 -18.21
N LYS A 25 -13.77 -27.51 -17.62
CA LYS A 25 -15.05 -27.47 -18.35
C LYS A 25 -15.66 -26.10 -18.08
N ALA A 26 -16.44 -25.53 -18.99
CA ALA A 26 -17.14 -24.26 -18.74
C ALA A 26 -17.97 -24.41 -17.46
N ALA A 27 -17.41 -23.98 -16.33
CA ALA A 27 -18.08 -24.01 -15.05
C ALA A 27 -19.28 -23.07 -15.20
N GLU A 28 -20.44 -23.55 -14.77
CA GLU A 28 -21.64 -22.72 -14.74
C GLU A 28 -21.33 -21.51 -13.85
N VAL A 29 -21.32 -20.31 -14.44
CA VAL A 29 -21.06 -19.08 -13.70
C VAL A 29 -22.18 -18.92 -12.68
N LYS A 30 -21.83 -18.79 -11.41
CA LYS A 30 -22.82 -18.72 -10.33
C LYS A 30 -23.73 -17.52 -10.56
N LYS A 31 -25.04 -17.78 -10.64
CA LYS A 31 -26.07 -16.74 -10.69
C LYS A 31 -26.40 -16.26 -9.28
N ILE A 32 -26.55 -14.95 -9.15
CA ILE A 32 -27.03 -14.28 -7.93
C ILE A 32 -28.42 -13.76 -8.24
N ASP A 33 -29.34 -13.99 -7.31
CA ASP A 33 -30.71 -13.52 -7.45
C ASP A 33 -30.83 -12.06 -7.01
N ALA A 34 -31.52 -11.26 -7.82
CA ALA A 34 -31.88 -9.90 -7.45
C ALA A 34 -32.94 -9.88 -6.35
N THR A 35 -32.80 -8.90 -5.47
CA THR A 35 -33.73 -8.58 -4.39
C THR A 35 -34.32 -7.20 -4.65
N GLU A 36 -35.62 -7.04 -4.41
CA GLU A 36 -36.30 -5.73 -4.47
C GLU A 36 -35.78 -4.83 -3.35
N GLY A 37 -35.47 -3.58 -3.68
CA GLY A 37 -34.95 -2.56 -2.77
C GLY A 37 -34.06 -1.58 -3.51
N THR A 38 -34.11 -0.31 -3.11
CA THR A 38 -33.34 0.75 -3.75
C THR A 38 -32.08 1.00 -2.96
N ILE A 39 -30.92 0.87 -3.60
CA ILE A 39 -29.61 1.23 -3.03
C ILE A 39 -29.17 2.51 -3.73
N TYR A 40 -28.82 3.53 -2.95
CA TYR A 40 -28.34 4.81 -3.47
C TYR A 40 -26.82 4.81 -3.59
N SER A 41 -26.13 4.22 -2.60
CA SER A 41 -24.67 4.10 -2.59
C SER A 41 -24.22 2.87 -1.82
N GLY A 42 -23.13 2.25 -2.26
CA GLY A 42 -22.58 1.04 -1.67
C GLY A 42 -21.05 1.05 -1.61
N TYR A 43 -20.48 0.59 -0.50
CA TYR A 43 -19.05 0.51 -0.27
C TYR A 43 -18.65 -0.78 0.43
N ALA A 44 -18.01 -1.69 -0.31
CA ALA A 44 -17.45 -2.93 0.22
C ALA A 44 -15.97 -2.75 0.57
N LYS A 45 -15.58 -3.07 1.81
CA LYS A 45 -14.17 -3.04 2.24
C LYS A 45 -13.88 -4.07 3.31
N GLY A 46 -12.74 -4.75 3.18
CA GLY A 46 -12.30 -5.76 4.11
C GLY A 46 -13.39 -6.82 4.29
N ASN A 47 -13.82 -6.99 5.53
CA ASN A 47 -14.84 -7.96 5.91
C ASN A 47 -16.26 -7.40 6.02
N GLY A 48 -16.57 -6.24 5.48
CA GLY A 48 -17.93 -5.73 5.55
C GLY A 48 -18.32 -4.82 4.39
N ILE A 49 -19.59 -4.42 4.44
CA ILE A 49 -20.25 -3.62 3.41
C ILE A 49 -21.01 -2.52 4.11
N TYR A 50 -20.78 -1.28 3.72
CA TYR A 50 -21.64 -0.13 4.04
C TYR A 50 -22.52 0.16 2.83
N PHE A 51 -23.76 0.60 3.04
CA PHE A 51 -24.59 1.12 1.95
C PHE A 51 -25.75 1.99 2.49
N THR A 52 -26.32 2.83 1.64
CA THR A 52 -27.55 3.59 1.91
C THR A 52 -28.68 3.12 1.00
N GLY A 53 -29.91 3.14 1.50
CA GLY A 53 -31.06 2.75 0.70
C GLY A 53 -32.32 2.37 1.47
N GLU A 54 -33.34 1.99 0.72
CA GLU A 54 -34.56 1.36 1.20
C GLU A 54 -34.55 -0.13 0.81
N ILE A 55 -34.20 -0.99 1.77
CA ILE A 55 -34.19 -2.45 1.57
C ILE A 55 -35.49 -3.09 2.04
N ASN A 56 -35.91 -4.16 1.35
CA ASN A 56 -37.22 -4.77 1.55
C ASN A 56 -37.53 -5.08 3.02
N GLY A 57 -38.62 -4.48 3.52
CA GLY A 57 -39.13 -4.71 4.87
C GLY A 57 -38.36 -3.98 5.97
N LYS A 58 -37.49 -3.02 5.64
CA LYS A 58 -36.84 -2.11 6.58
C LYS A 58 -37.04 -0.64 6.20
N ASP A 59 -36.64 0.26 7.08
CA ASP A 59 -36.71 1.71 6.83
C ASP A 59 -35.67 2.13 5.77
N GLU A 60 -35.91 3.25 5.12
CA GLU A 60 -34.86 3.95 4.38
C GLU A 60 -33.80 4.49 5.37
N ALA A 61 -32.54 4.03 5.24
CA ALA A 61 -31.46 4.41 6.16
C ALA A 61 -30.06 4.07 5.60
N ALA A 62 -29.02 4.42 6.35
CA ALA A 62 -27.69 3.85 6.22
C ALA A 62 -27.60 2.48 6.94
N TYR A 63 -26.97 1.52 6.27
CA TYR A 63 -26.83 0.15 6.72
C TYR A 63 -25.38 -0.33 6.63
N TYR A 64 -25.07 -1.35 7.42
CA TYR A 64 -23.88 -2.17 7.21
C TYR A 64 -24.16 -3.67 7.32
N ILE A 65 -23.27 -4.45 6.73
CA ILE A 65 -23.15 -5.89 6.87
C ILE A 65 -21.75 -6.17 7.39
N SER A 66 -21.69 -6.83 8.55
CA SER A 66 -20.43 -7.23 9.20
C SER A 66 -20.24 -8.74 9.09
N GLU A 67 -19.28 -9.29 9.84
CA GLU A 67 -18.98 -10.73 9.86
C GLU A 67 -20.15 -11.63 10.28
N ASP A 68 -21.22 -11.08 10.86
CA ASP A 68 -22.44 -11.83 11.14
C ASP A 68 -23.35 -12.05 9.92
N GLY A 69 -23.10 -11.33 8.81
CA GLY A 69 -23.85 -11.43 7.57
C GLY A 69 -25.25 -10.81 7.64
N GLU A 70 -25.58 -10.11 8.74
CA GLU A 70 -26.88 -9.48 8.94
C GLU A 70 -26.84 -8.00 8.58
N TYR A 71 -28.02 -7.47 8.24
CA TYR A 71 -28.18 -6.06 7.91
C TYR A 71 -28.46 -5.23 9.16
N HIS A 72 -27.55 -4.34 9.51
CA HIS A 72 -27.63 -3.46 10.68
C HIS A 72 -27.84 -2.02 10.26
N LYS A 73 -28.80 -1.33 10.88
CA LYS A 73 -28.99 0.12 10.69
C LYS A 73 -27.89 0.86 11.44
N ILE A 74 -27.34 1.92 10.84
CA ILE A 74 -26.39 2.80 11.50
C ILE A 74 -27.16 3.94 12.15
N ASP A 75 -27.14 3.98 13.48
CA ASP A 75 -27.81 5.03 14.25
C ASP A 75 -27.14 6.39 13.99
N GLY A 76 -27.96 7.41 13.73
CA GLY A 76 -27.49 8.79 13.53
C GLY A 76 -27.12 9.16 12.09
N LEU A 77 -27.32 8.26 11.13
CA LEU A 77 -27.17 8.54 9.70
C LEU A 77 -28.47 8.31 8.94
N ASP A 78 -28.77 9.20 8.00
CA ASP A 78 -29.85 9.02 7.02
C ASP A 78 -29.33 8.33 5.75
N ALA A 79 -30.22 8.11 4.79
CA ALA A 79 -29.89 7.44 3.53
C ALA A 79 -29.25 8.35 2.47
N GLY A 80 -29.08 9.66 2.74
CA GLY A 80 -28.53 10.62 1.79
C GLY A 80 -27.00 10.73 1.82
N TYR A 81 -26.33 9.95 2.66
CA TYR A 81 -24.88 9.99 2.82
C TYR A 81 -24.18 9.00 1.90
N ASP A 82 -23.53 9.51 0.86
CA ASP A 82 -22.72 8.68 -0.04
C ASP A 82 -21.29 8.53 0.48
N ALA A 83 -20.76 7.32 0.39
CA ALA A 83 -19.36 7.08 0.71
C ALA A 83 -18.44 7.72 -0.34
N THR A 84 -17.72 8.77 0.03
CA THR A 84 -16.83 9.49 -0.90
C THR A 84 -15.42 8.94 -0.91
N ASN A 85 -14.89 8.52 0.24
CA ASN A 85 -13.51 8.04 0.36
C ASN A 85 -13.30 7.13 1.57
N LEU A 86 -12.18 6.40 1.61
CA LEU A 86 -11.74 5.64 2.76
C LEU A 86 -10.43 6.21 3.32
N LEU A 87 -10.51 6.76 4.52
CA LEU A 87 -9.41 7.35 5.25
C LEU A 87 -8.73 6.29 6.14
N ILE A 88 -7.42 6.13 5.94
CA ILE A 88 -6.51 5.27 6.73
C ILE A 88 -6.97 3.82 6.92
N ASN A 89 -7.79 3.30 6.00
CA ASN A 89 -8.48 1.99 6.08
C ASN A 89 -9.35 1.82 7.34
N LYS A 90 -9.81 2.93 7.92
CA LYS A 90 -10.62 2.93 9.16
C LYS A 90 -11.91 3.73 9.01
N TYR A 91 -11.83 4.95 8.48
CA TYR A 91 -12.98 5.84 8.43
C TYR A 91 -13.51 5.94 7.01
N LEU A 92 -14.77 5.57 6.80
CA LEU A 92 -15.48 5.93 5.58
C LEU A 92 -15.87 7.40 5.69
N VAL A 93 -15.43 8.21 4.72
CA VAL A 93 -15.78 9.62 4.64
C VAL A 93 -17.10 9.72 3.89
N LEU A 94 -18.09 10.40 4.48
CA LEU A 94 -19.39 10.64 3.86
C LEU A 94 -19.44 12.05 3.31
N ASP A 95 -19.12 13.03 4.14
CA ASP A 95 -18.92 14.43 3.75
C ASP A 95 -17.79 15.06 4.60
N ASP A 96 -17.70 16.40 4.61
CA ASP A 96 -16.65 17.13 5.32
C ASP A 96 -16.65 16.85 6.84
N ASP A 97 -17.83 16.65 7.44
CA ASP A 97 -18.02 16.52 8.88
C ASP A 97 -18.43 15.10 9.30
N ASN A 98 -18.95 14.26 8.41
CA ASN A 98 -19.59 12.99 8.74
C ASN A 98 -18.79 11.77 8.25
N TYR A 99 -18.61 10.81 9.15
CA TYR A 99 -17.77 9.64 8.94
C TYR A 99 -18.43 8.37 9.51
N VAL A 100 -18.00 7.21 9.04
CA VAL A 100 -18.29 5.91 9.65
C VAL A 100 -16.98 5.24 10.06
N ASP A 101 -16.84 4.87 11.34
CA ASP A 101 -15.71 4.05 11.82
C ASP A 101 -15.98 2.57 11.52
N LEU A 102 -15.30 2.05 10.49
CA LEU A 102 -15.42 0.66 10.05
C LEU A 102 -14.85 -0.34 11.07
N THR A 103 -14.11 0.13 12.07
CA THR A 103 -13.48 -0.72 13.10
C THR A 103 -14.19 -0.67 14.44
N ASP A 104 -15.05 0.33 14.66
CA ASP A 104 -15.91 0.46 15.84
C ASP A 104 -17.37 0.20 15.45
N ASN A 105 -17.63 -0.99 14.90
CA ASN A 105 -18.96 -1.49 14.58
C ASN A 105 -19.79 -0.54 13.69
N TYR A 106 -19.13 0.10 12.70
CA TYR A 106 -19.75 1.03 11.76
C TYR A 106 -20.43 2.24 12.44
N LYS A 107 -19.85 2.70 13.55
CA LYS A 107 -20.36 3.86 14.28
C LYS A 107 -20.25 5.14 13.45
N ALA A 108 -21.34 5.89 13.41
CA ALA A 108 -21.36 7.24 12.86
C ALA A 108 -20.58 8.22 13.75
N LEU A 109 -19.75 9.05 13.13
CA LEU A 109 -18.94 10.08 13.77
C LEU A 109 -19.15 11.42 13.08
N ASN A 110 -19.06 12.50 13.86
CA ASN A 110 -19.09 13.86 13.35
C ASN A 110 -17.87 14.67 13.84
N GLY A 111 -17.25 15.46 12.96
CA GLY A 111 -16.14 16.37 13.25
C GLY A 111 -15.02 16.33 12.20
N ASN A 112 -13.94 17.06 12.44
CA ASN A 112 -12.86 17.27 11.46
C ASN A 112 -11.79 16.15 11.49
N ILE A 113 -12.22 14.88 11.44
CA ILE A 113 -11.31 13.72 11.61
C ILE A 113 -10.15 13.75 10.60
N THR A 114 -10.41 14.14 9.35
CA THR A 114 -9.38 14.24 8.31
C THR A 114 -8.32 15.27 8.68
N GLU A 115 -8.72 16.49 9.02
CA GLU A 115 -7.81 17.60 9.38
C GLU A 115 -7.00 17.27 10.65
N ASP A 116 -7.66 16.73 11.68
CA ASP A 116 -7.01 16.36 12.94
C ASP A 116 -5.89 15.30 12.71
N LEU A 117 -6.17 14.28 11.90
CA LEU A 117 -5.19 13.25 11.54
C LEU A 117 -4.03 13.83 10.75
N GLU A 118 -4.30 14.74 9.81
CA GLU A 118 -3.29 15.40 8.99
C GLU A 118 -2.33 16.23 9.84
N ASP A 119 -2.87 17.05 10.73
CA ASP A 119 -2.11 17.93 11.61
C ASP A 119 -1.28 17.14 12.64
N GLU A 120 -1.84 16.04 13.16
CA GLU A 120 -1.12 15.13 14.04
C GLU A 120 0.04 14.45 13.29
N ALA A 121 -0.22 13.86 12.13
CA ALA A 121 0.80 13.16 11.34
C ALA A 121 1.94 14.11 10.92
N GLU A 122 1.61 15.31 10.44
CA GLU A 122 2.59 16.34 10.07
C GLU A 122 3.45 16.73 11.29
N THR A 123 2.82 16.89 12.46
CA THR A 123 3.54 17.20 13.70
C THR A 123 4.48 16.09 14.13
N ILE A 124 4.07 14.83 14.00
CA ILE A 124 4.89 13.68 14.37
C ILE A 124 6.10 13.55 13.43
N VAL A 125 5.90 13.61 12.11
CA VAL A 125 7.00 13.44 11.14
C VAL A 125 8.02 14.58 11.25
N ARG A 126 7.57 15.84 11.42
CA ARG A 126 8.48 16.99 11.63
C ARG A 126 9.32 16.82 12.90
N LYS A 127 8.73 16.33 14.00
CA LYS A 127 9.47 16.08 15.25
C LYS A 127 10.53 15.00 15.08
N LYS A 128 10.21 13.94 14.34
CA LYS A 128 11.17 12.87 14.03
C LYS A 128 12.31 13.42 13.17
N ILE A 129 12.00 14.04 12.02
CA ILE A 129 13.00 14.67 11.15
C ILE A 129 13.86 15.67 11.91
N ARG A 130 13.31 16.49 12.80
CA ARG A 130 14.12 17.40 13.63
C ARG A 130 15.13 16.66 14.52
N ALA A 131 14.76 15.49 15.04
CA ALA A 131 15.58 14.73 15.96
C ALA A 131 16.72 13.99 15.27
N ASP A 132 16.54 13.59 14.01
CA ASP A 132 17.51 12.79 13.26
C ASP A 132 18.11 13.53 12.04
N ASN A 133 17.68 14.74 11.69
CA ASN A 133 18.31 15.55 10.63
C ASN A 133 19.69 16.07 11.04
N ASP A 134 20.75 15.45 10.53
CA ASP A 134 22.13 15.93 10.59
C ASP A 134 22.52 16.62 9.27
N ARG A 135 21.80 17.71 8.95
CA ARG A 135 22.09 18.63 7.84
C ARG A 135 21.64 18.18 6.44
N ARG A 136 20.86 17.10 6.32
CA ARG A 136 20.22 16.72 5.04
C ARG A 136 19.23 17.80 4.57
N PHE A 137 18.28 18.14 5.43
CA PHE A 137 17.20 19.09 5.16
C PHE A 137 17.50 20.47 5.76
N ASP A 138 17.05 21.51 5.08
CA ASP A 138 17.13 22.88 5.55
C ASP A 138 16.21 23.08 6.76
N LYS A 139 16.69 23.80 7.77
CA LYS A 139 15.97 24.03 9.03
C LYS A 139 14.58 24.65 8.84
N SER A 140 14.42 25.49 7.82
CA SER A 140 13.13 26.11 7.52
C SER A 140 12.03 25.11 7.16
N SER A 141 12.39 23.91 6.69
CA SER A 141 11.43 22.86 6.29
C SER A 141 10.82 22.09 7.45
N TYR A 142 11.39 22.14 8.67
CA TYR A 142 10.88 21.37 9.82
C TYR A 142 10.75 22.16 11.14
N ASP A 143 11.25 23.40 11.21
CA ASP A 143 11.16 24.26 12.41
C ASP A 143 10.11 25.38 12.30
N GLY A 144 9.49 25.58 11.13
CA GLY A 144 8.46 26.59 10.91
C GLY A 144 7.05 26.19 11.36
N SER A 145 6.16 27.18 11.44
CA SER A 145 4.71 27.01 11.63
C SER A 145 3.93 26.82 10.32
N LYS A 146 4.61 26.85 9.15
CA LYS A 146 4.01 26.75 7.82
C LYS A 146 4.37 25.41 7.15
N ILE A 147 3.36 24.53 7.21
CA ILE A 147 2.87 23.52 6.27
C ILE A 147 3.84 23.15 5.14
N ILE A 148 4.34 21.92 5.20
CA ILE A 148 4.92 21.26 4.04
C ILE A 148 3.74 20.80 3.17
N GLU A 149 3.63 21.36 1.96
CA GLU A 149 2.61 20.96 1.00
C GLU A 149 2.73 19.45 0.74
N ALA A 150 1.68 18.70 1.07
CA ALA A 150 1.52 17.36 0.56
C ALA A 150 1.30 17.47 -0.96
N THR A 151 2.17 16.86 -1.75
CA THR A 151 2.24 17.05 -3.21
C THR A 151 1.19 16.24 -3.97
N MET A 152 0.03 15.97 -3.35
CA MET A 152 -1.00 15.10 -3.93
C MET A 152 -2.01 15.88 -4.78
N GLU A 153 -2.40 15.32 -5.93
CA GLU A 153 -3.60 15.74 -6.68
C GLU A 153 -4.85 15.38 -5.87
N GLY A 154 -5.42 16.34 -5.13
CA GLY A 154 -6.66 16.15 -4.34
C GLY A 154 -6.68 16.92 -3.01
N SER A 155 -7.83 16.92 -2.32
CA SER A 155 -8.05 17.69 -1.08
C SER A 155 -7.51 17.02 0.19
N ALA A 156 -7.13 15.74 0.17
CA ALA A 156 -6.60 15.03 1.34
C ALA A 156 -5.07 14.80 1.23
N LYS A 157 -4.32 15.05 2.33
CA LYS A 157 -2.85 14.89 2.42
C LYS A 157 -2.40 13.43 2.57
N PHE A 158 -3.34 12.49 2.70
CA PHE A 158 -3.06 11.04 2.80
C PHE A 158 -3.42 10.30 1.51
N LEU A 159 -2.59 9.33 1.15
CA LEU A 159 -2.83 8.45 0.02
C LEU A 159 -4.03 7.53 0.31
N SER A 160 -5.09 7.66 -0.48
CA SER A 160 -6.26 6.80 -0.38
C SER A 160 -5.87 5.31 -0.45
N GLY A 161 -6.44 4.49 0.44
CA GLY A 161 -6.20 3.04 0.50
C GLY A 161 -4.86 2.59 1.10
N SER A 162 -3.90 3.49 1.29
CA SER A 162 -2.73 3.22 2.15
C SER A 162 -3.15 3.42 3.62
N ASN A 163 -2.55 2.71 4.59
CA ASN A 163 -2.90 2.83 6.02
C ASN A 163 -2.50 4.18 6.64
N GLY A 164 -2.68 5.30 5.93
CA GLY A 164 -2.25 6.64 6.31
C GLY A 164 -0.80 6.94 5.91
N LEU A 165 -0.43 6.57 4.68
CA LEU A 165 0.82 7.02 4.06
C LEU A 165 0.62 8.44 3.53
N ALA A 166 1.49 9.35 3.92
CA ALA A 166 1.55 10.72 3.45
C ALA A 166 2.87 10.99 2.71
N ILE A 167 2.80 11.91 1.75
CA ILE A 167 3.95 12.35 0.93
C ILE A 167 4.25 13.80 1.27
N TYR A 168 5.50 14.10 1.57
CA TYR A 168 5.95 15.45 1.95
C TYR A 168 7.22 15.82 1.20
N ASP A 169 7.35 17.08 0.77
CA ASP A 169 8.60 17.57 0.17
C ASP A 169 9.40 18.43 1.14
N TYR A 170 10.61 17.98 1.50
CA TYR A 170 11.51 18.72 2.38
C TYR A 170 12.62 19.41 1.60
N THR A 171 12.81 20.71 1.84
CA THR A 171 13.90 21.49 1.23
C THR A 171 15.25 20.92 1.64
N LEU A 172 16.10 20.63 0.66
CA LEU A 172 17.47 20.18 0.89
C LEU A 172 18.33 21.35 1.39
N LYS A 173 19.17 21.09 2.38
CA LYS A 173 20.14 22.10 2.86
C LYS A 173 21.20 22.38 1.81
N ASN A 174 21.68 21.32 1.17
CA ASN A 174 22.62 21.37 0.05
C ASN A 174 21.87 20.82 -1.17
N PRO A 175 21.23 21.70 -1.97
CA PRO A 175 20.47 21.25 -3.12
C PRO A 175 21.37 20.54 -4.14
N GLY A 176 20.77 19.63 -4.89
CA GLY A 176 21.39 19.04 -6.08
C GLY A 176 21.48 20.06 -7.22
N ILE A 177 21.72 19.59 -8.44
CA ILE A 177 21.90 20.46 -9.60
C ILE A 177 20.59 21.20 -9.93
N ASN A 178 19.48 20.47 -10.08
CA ASN A 178 18.16 21.06 -10.33
C ASN A 178 17.11 20.63 -9.30
N LYS A 179 17.56 20.10 -8.16
CA LYS A 179 16.71 19.57 -7.10
C LYS A 179 16.88 20.31 -5.79
N THR A 180 15.85 21.09 -5.45
CA THR A 180 15.78 21.89 -4.22
C THR A 180 15.08 21.18 -3.07
N LYS A 181 14.28 20.15 -3.35
CA LYS A 181 13.52 19.38 -2.35
C LYS A 181 13.71 17.88 -2.55
N SER A 182 13.56 17.09 -1.49
CA SER A 182 13.46 15.63 -1.55
C SER A 182 12.09 15.18 -1.09
N THR A 183 11.54 14.19 -1.77
CA THR A 183 10.24 13.61 -1.41
C THR A 183 10.39 12.53 -0.33
N ILE A 184 9.69 12.75 0.78
CA ILE A 184 9.57 11.87 1.94
C ILE A 184 8.22 11.17 1.92
N TYR A 185 8.24 9.87 2.18
CA TYR A 185 7.05 9.08 2.47
C TYR A 185 7.00 8.78 3.96
N SER A 186 5.86 8.97 4.62
CA SER A 186 5.72 8.73 6.05
C SER A 186 4.38 8.08 6.40
N ASP A 187 4.37 7.15 7.36
CA ASP A 187 3.13 6.68 7.98
C ASP A 187 2.62 7.66 9.07
N LEU A 188 1.42 7.39 9.61
CA LEU A 188 0.80 8.17 10.69
C LEU A 188 1.62 8.21 11.99
N LYS A 189 2.51 7.23 12.20
CA LYS A 189 3.41 7.19 13.36
C LYS A 189 4.68 7.99 13.09
N GLY A 190 4.80 8.63 11.93
CA GLY A 190 5.97 9.36 11.47
C GLY A 190 7.15 8.47 11.09
N ASN A 191 6.96 7.15 10.89
CA ASN A 191 8.02 6.34 10.31
C ASN A 191 8.15 6.75 8.86
N TYR A 192 9.31 7.27 8.49
CA TYR A 192 9.49 7.95 7.23
C TYR A 192 10.72 7.41 6.47
N VAL A 193 10.72 7.64 5.15
CA VAL A 193 11.85 7.39 4.26
C VAL A 193 12.01 8.51 3.23
N ASP A 194 13.24 8.97 3.01
CA ASP A 194 13.64 9.74 1.82
C ASP A 194 13.67 8.78 0.62
N ALA A 195 12.57 8.77 -0.15
CA ALA A 195 12.39 7.86 -1.28
C ALA A 195 13.27 8.24 -2.48
N ASP A 196 13.62 9.51 -2.52
CA ASP A 196 14.35 10.18 -3.57
C ASP A 196 15.85 9.95 -3.51
N TYR A 197 16.39 9.59 -2.33
CA TYR A 197 17.81 9.35 -2.14
C TYR A 197 18.28 8.04 -2.79
N ASN A 198 17.61 6.92 -2.50
CA ASN A 198 18.12 5.59 -2.85
C ASN A 198 17.68 5.14 -4.25
N LEU A 199 18.63 4.87 -5.14
CA LEU A 199 18.41 4.36 -6.50
C LEU A 199 18.60 2.84 -6.60
N GLY A 200 19.04 2.20 -5.51
CA GLY A 200 19.37 0.79 -5.48
C GLY A 200 20.70 0.50 -6.15
N SER A 201 20.68 -0.21 -7.27
CA SER A 201 21.87 -0.55 -8.07
C SER A 201 21.64 -0.20 -9.53
N LEU A 202 21.62 1.10 -9.82
CA LEU A 202 21.44 1.61 -11.17
C LEU A 202 22.76 1.52 -11.93
N LYS A 203 22.87 0.53 -12.82
CA LYS A 203 24.06 0.37 -13.66
C LYS A 203 23.98 1.30 -14.86
N VAL A 204 25.02 2.12 -15.03
CA VAL A 204 25.18 3.10 -16.11
C VAL A 204 26.51 2.84 -16.81
N CYS A 205 26.55 2.98 -18.13
CA CYS A 205 27.76 2.76 -18.92
C CYS A 205 27.93 3.77 -20.06
N THR A 206 29.18 3.95 -20.45
CA THR A 206 29.60 4.55 -21.71
C THR A 206 30.01 3.44 -22.68
N THR A 207 30.56 3.81 -23.83
CA THR A 207 31.19 2.86 -24.76
C THR A 207 32.42 2.14 -24.19
N SER A 208 33.02 2.66 -23.12
CA SER A 208 34.34 2.22 -22.62
C SER A 208 34.38 1.82 -21.15
N ASP A 209 33.36 2.16 -20.36
CA ASP A 209 33.35 1.97 -18.91
C ASP A 209 31.93 1.82 -18.35
N SER A 210 31.80 1.34 -17.12
CA SER A 210 30.51 1.27 -16.42
C SER A 210 30.65 1.49 -14.92
N VAL A 211 29.63 2.11 -14.31
CA VAL A 211 29.55 2.37 -12.88
C VAL A 211 28.16 2.03 -12.34
N ILE A 212 28.07 1.73 -11.05
CA ILE A 212 26.79 1.54 -10.35
C ILE A 212 26.53 2.77 -9.50
N ILE A 213 25.48 3.50 -9.85
CA ILE A 213 24.96 4.62 -9.08
C ILE A 213 23.98 4.08 -8.04
N LYS A 214 24.20 4.41 -6.76
CA LYS A 214 23.39 3.90 -5.64
C LYS A 214 22.43 4.92 -5.06
N ASN A 215 22.76 6.20 -5.15
CA ASN A 215 21.97 7.28 -4.58
C ASN A 215 22.13 8.58 -5.38
N THR A 216 21.33 9.59 -5.03
CA THR A 216 21.32 10.91 -5.69
C THR A 216 22.26 11.95 -5.06
N GLU A 217 23.06 11.56 -4.06
CA GLU A 217 23.93 12.50 -3.33
C GLU A 217 25.39 12.37 -3.75
N ASP A 218 25.85 11.13 -3.79
CA ASP A 218 27.22 10.77 -4.13
C ASP A 218 27.55 11.10 -5.58
N THR A 219 28.84 11.25 -5.83
CA THR A 219 29.41 11.40 -7.17
C THR A 219 30.12 10.11 -7.57
N TYR A 220 29.97 9.73 -8.84
CA TYR A 220 30.45 8.45 -9.37
C TYR A 220 31.38 8.69 -10.56
N GLU A 221 32.59 8.18 -10.52
CA GLU A 221 33.51 8.33 -11.65
C GLU A 221 33.18 7.36 -12.79
N ILE A 222 33.28 7.84 -14.02
CA ILE A 222 33.16 7.01 -15.22
C ILE A 222 34.14 7.52 -16.29
N LYS A 223 34.68 6.62 -17.11
CA LYS A 223 35.46 7.01 -18.29
C LYS A 223 34.63 6.97 -19.56
N ASP A 224 34.91 7.91 -20.45
CA ASP A 224 34.48 7.84 -21.84
C ASP A 224 35.71 8.04 -22.72
N ASN A 225 36.15 6.96 -23.34
CA ASN A 225 37.42 6.88 -24.06
C ASN A 225 38.62 7.25 -23.17
N THR A 226 39.31 8.34 -23.49
CA THR A 226 40.49 8.81 -22.75
C THR A 226 40.18 9.80 -21.63
N LYS A 227 38.92 10.27 -21.55
CA LYS A 227 38.51 11.28 -20.57
C LYS A 227 37.82 10.62 -19.37
N ALA A 228 38.06 11.20 -18.21
CA ALA A 228 37.39 10.83 -16.96
C ALA A 228 36.33 11.88 -16.63
N TYR A 229 35.18 11.40 -16.17
CA TYR A 229 34.02 12.20 -15.82
C TYR A 229 33.50 11.84 -14.44
N GLU A 230 32.72 12.75 -13.87
CA GLU A 230 31.98 12.59 -12.65
C GLU A 230 30.48 12.60 -12.99
N LEU A 231 29.76 11.57 -12.55
CA LEU A 231 28.32 11.44 -12.68
C LEU A 231 27.63 11.77 -11.37
N LYS A 232 26.48 12.44 -11.47
CA LYS A 232 25.54 12.64 -10.36
C LYS A 232 24.13 12.35 -10.83
N ALA A 233 23.37 11.62 -10.04
CA ALA A 233 21.99 11.30 -10.37
C ALA A 233 21.01 12.20 -9.62
N GLU A 234 19.88 12.45 -10.24
CA GLU A 234 18.74 13.14 -9.67
C GLU A 234 17.49 12.31 -9.94
N LEU A 235 16.66 12.14 -8.91
CA LEU A 235 15.35 11.50 -9.01
C LEU A 235 14.31 12.46 -8.45
N LYS A 236 13.22 12.69 -9.16
CA LYS A 236 12.16 13.61 -8.72
C LYS A 236 10.81 12.90 -8.76
N GLU A 237 10.04 12.96 -7.67
CA GLU A 237 8.66 12.48 -7.64
C GLU A 237 7.87 13.07 -8.81
N LYS A 238 7.20 12.18 -9.56
CA LYS A 238 6.28 12.57 -10.62
C LYS A 238 4.85 12.25 -10.24
N LYS A 239 4.60 11.04 -9.74
CA LYS A 239 3.27 10.55 -9.38
C LYS A 239 3.36 9.28 -8.55
N TYR A 240 2.71 9.26 -7.39
CA TYR A 240 2.41 8.01 -6.69
C TYR A 240 1.48 7.15 -7.53
N ILE A 241 1.73 5.83 -7.55
CA ILE A 241 0.90 4.89 -8.31
C ILE A 241 0.07 4.04 -7.36
N THR A 242 0.74 3.23 -6.54
CA THR A 242 0.08 2.27 -5.66
C THR A 242 1.05 1.76 -4.59
N SER A 243 0.50 1.06 -3.59
CA SER A 243 1.28 0.31 -2.62
C SER A 243 0.68 -1.08 -2.43
N VAL A 244 1.55 -2.05 -2.22
CA VAL A 244 1.18 -3.43 -1.92
C VAL A 244 1.95 -3.85 -0.68
N ALA A 245 1.23 -4.14 0.40
CA ALA A 245 1.81 -4.25 1.74
C ALA A 245 2.68 -3.02 2.04
N ASN A 246 3.97 -3.20 2.37
CA ASN A 246 4.91 -2.11 2.63
C ASN A 246 5.71 -1.68 1.38
N THR A 247 5.40 -2.19 0.19
CA THR A 247 6.10 -1.80 -1.05
C THR A 247 5.35 -0.67 -1.74
N ILE A 248 6.05 0.43 -2.03
CA ILE A 248 5.54 1.58 -2.78
C ILE A 248 6.03 1.51 -4.22
N TYR A 249 5.13 1.90 -5.12
CA TYR A 249 5.38 2.11 -6.53
C TYR A 249 5.04 3.55 -6.90
N ARG A 250 5.99 4.24 -7.53
CA ARG A 250 5.79 5.62 -8.01
C ARG A 250 6.45 5.82 -9.36
N TYR A 251 5.94 6.79 -10.11
CA TYR A 251 6.69 7.40 -11.19
C TYR A 251 7.60 8.48 -10.66
N ALA A 252 8.82 8.49 -11.17
CA ALA A 252 9.79 9.54 -10.92
C ALA A 252 10.52 9.89 -12.21
N ASP A 253 10.97 11.13 -12.33
CA ASP A 253 11.84 11.57 -13.41
C ASP A 253 13.29 11.39 -12.97
N LEU A 254 14.03 10.53 -13.69
CA LEU A 254 15.45 10.24 -13.48
C LEU A 254 16.29 11.06 -14.45
N THR A 255 17.28 11.75 -13.91
CA THR A 255 18.26 12.51 -14.69
C THR A 255 19.67 12.17 -14.24
N ILE A 256 20.55 11.82 -15.18
CA ILE A 256 21.97 11.65 -14.92
C ILE A 256 22.71 12.87 -15.48
N TYR A 257 23.45 13.54 -14.61
CA TYR A 257 24.32 14.65 -14.94
C TYR A 257 25.76 14.20 -15.02
N ARG A 258 26.55 14.87 -15.87
CA ARG A 258 27.98 14.64 -16.03
C ARG A 258 28.75 15.94 -16.09
N LYS A 259 29.95 15.94 -15.52
CA LYS A 259 31.01 16.94 -15.77
C LYS A 259 32.35 16.24 -15.98
N GLU A 260 33.31 16.92 -16.61
CA GLU A 260 34.70 16.43 -16.66
C GLU A 260 35.28 16.37 -15.24
N LYS A 261 36.03 15.32 -14.93
CA LYS A 261 36.58 15.10 -13.58
C LYS A 261 37.47 16.26 -13.16
N GLY A 262 37.20 16.82 -11.98
CA GLY A 262 37.93 17.98 -11.45
C GLY A 262 37.49 19.34 -12.01
N ALA A 263 36.49 19.38 -12.90
CA ALA A 263 35.84 20.62 -13.30
C ALA A 263 34.92 21.15 -12.20
N ASP A 264 34.54 22.43 -12.30
CA ASP A 264 33.62 23.10 -11.39
C ASP A 264 32.22 22.44 -11.41
N ASP A 265 31.54 22.34 -10.27
CA ASP A 265 30.22 21.72 -10.18
C ASP A 265 29.15 22.47 -11.00
N ALA A 266 29.33 23.77 -11.28
CA ALA A 266 28.45 24.51 -12.18
C ALA A 266 28.49 24.00 -13.64
N THR A 267 29.42 23.12 -13.99
CA THR A 267 29.58 22.56 -15.34
C THR A 267 28.85 21.24 -15.56
N TYR A 268 28.12 20.73 -14.56
CA TYR A 268 27.25 19.58 -14.76
C TYR A 268 26.21 19.85 -15.85
N VAL A 269 26.12 18.94 -16.81
CA VAL A 269 25.09 18.94 -17.87
C VAL A 269 24.34 17.61 -17.86
N PRO A 270 23.02 17.58 -18.19
CA PRO A 270 22.28 16.34 -18.29
C PRO A 270 22.82 15.51 -19.46
N VAL A 271 22.94 14.20 -19.26
CA VAL A 271 23.48 13.25 -20.25
C VAL A 271 22.75 11.91 -20.22
N THR A 272 21.53 11.86 -19.69
CA THR A 272 20.73 10.62 -19.61
C THR A 272 20.56 9.95 -20.97
N ASN A 273 20.41 10.74 -22.03
CA ASN A 273 20.33 10.31 -23.43
C ASN A 273 21.67 9.93 -24.09
N GLU A 274 22.80 10.22 -23.44
CA GLU A 274 24.13 9.87 -23.94
C GLU A 274 24.69 8.60 -23.29
N LEU A 275 24.01 8.09 -22.26
CA LEU A 275 24.45 6.96 -21.45
C LEU A 275 23.62 5.71 -21.74
N GLY A 276 24.28 4.57 -21.71
CA GLY A 276 23.62 3.28 -21.72
C GLY A 276 23.30 2.80 -20.31
N PHE A 277 22.21 2.08 -20.14
CA PHE A 277 21.82 1.47 -18.88
C PHE A 277 22.02 -0.06 -18.92
N GLY A 278 22.36 -0.66 -17.77
CA GLY A 278 22.69 -2.08 -17.68
C GLY A 278 24.04 -2.46 -18.30
N LYS A 279 24.32 -3.77 -18.45
CA LYS A 279 25.61 -4.25 -18.97
C LYS A 279 25.78 -4.02 -20.47
N ASN A 280 24.69 -4.04 -21.23
CA ASN A 280 24.73 -3.96 -22.69
C ASN A 280 24.55 -2.53 -23.21
N GLY A 281 24.34 -1.55 -22.33
CA GLY A 281 24.20 -0.14 -22.70
C GLY A 281 22.90 0.17 -23.45
N TYR A 282 21.77 -0.12 -22.82
CA TYR A 282 20.45 0.16 -23.36
C TYR A 282 20.15 1.66 -23.31
N ASN A 283 19.77 2.25 -24.45
CA ASN A 283 19.36 3.65 -24.53
C ASN A 283 17.85 3.74 -24.31
N VAL A 284 17.43 4.50 -23.31
CA VAL A 284 16.03 4.52 -22.81
C VAL A 284 15.32 5.85 -23.05
N THR A 285 16.02 6.86 -23.54
CA THR A 285 15.46 8.19 -23.80
C THR A 285 16.33 8.94 -24.81
N SER A 286 15.70 9.83 -25.58
CA SER A 286 16.41 10.84 -26.39
C SER A 286 16.55 12.19 -25.68
N GLY A 287 15.89 12.37 -24.53
CA GLY A 287 15.88 13.63 -23.77
C GLY A 287 16.80 13.62 -22.56
N ASP A 288 16.92 14.80 -21.93
CA ASP A 288 17.76 15.01 -20.75
C ASP A 288 17.35 14.15 -19.55
N SER A 289 16.09 13.74 -19.49
CA SER A 289 15.48 12.97 -18.39
C SER A 289 14.61 11.84 -18.94
N VAL A 290 14.30 10.87 -18.08
CA VAL A 290 13.41 9.75 -18.39
C VAL A 290 12.49 9.45 -17.22
N THR A 291 11.20 9.26 -17.50
CA THR A 291 10.26 8.79 -16.48
C THR A 291 10.47 7.29 -16.24
N VAL A 292 10.66 6.93 -14.98
CA VAL A 292 10.87 5.56 -14.53
C VAL A 292 9.84 5.17 -13.50
N LEU A 293 9.60 3.88 -13.37
CA LEU A 293 8.90 3.31 -12.22
C LEU A 293 9.93 3.01 -11.13
N GLN A 294 9.78 3.62 -9.96
CA GLN A 294 10.55 3.23 -8.78
C GLN A 294 9.70 2.32 -7.90
N LYS A 295 10.32 1.22 -7.46
CA LYS A 295 9.82 0.30 -6.45
C LYS A 295 10.70 0.40 -5.22
N PHE A 296 10.12 0.58 -4.03
CA PHE A 296 10.88 0.59 -2.78
C PHE A 296 10.03 0.14 -1.59
N LEU A 297 10.66 -0.29 -0.50
CA LEU A 297 9.96 -0.52 0.76
C LEU A 297 9.80 0.80 1.51
N ASN A 298 8.61 1.03 2.05
CA ASN A 298 8.34 2.08 3.04
C ASN A 298 8.90 1.70 4.42
N GLU A 299 10.14 1.26 4.42
CA GLU A 299 10.90 0.84 5.59
C GLU A 299 12.30 1.44 5.47
N PRO A 300 12.86 1.95 6.57
CA PRO A 300 14.16 2.57 6.54
C PRO A 300 15.24 1.51 6.22
N ALA A 301 16.22 1.92 5.42
CA ALA A 301 17.47 1.17 5.27
C ALA A 301 18.21 1.09 6.62
N ALA A 302 19.14 0.13 6.73
CA ALA A 302 19.91 -0.08 7.97
C ALA A 302 20.80 1.13 8.32
N ASN A 303 21.29 1.84 7.30
CA ASN A 303 22.07 3.05 7.45
C ASN A 303 21.18 4.27 7.20
N ASP A 304 21.60 5.41 7.71
CA ASP A 304 21.07 6.72 7.38
C ASP A 304 21.98 7.50 6.43
N ILE A 305 21.46 8.61 5.94
CA ILE A 305 22.18 9.65 5.22
C ILE A 305 21.99 10.96 5.98
N ASP A 306 23.07 11.57 6.46
CA ASP A 306 22.97 12.81 7.25
C ASP A 306 21.90 12.67 8.38
N GLY A 307 21.91 11.51 9.04
CA GLY A 307 20.97 11.09 10.08
C GLY A 307 19.54 10.77 9.61
N ILE A 308 19.17 11.15 8.39
CA ILE A 308 17.87 10.90 7.76
C ILE A 308 17.77 9.46 7.24
N LYS A 309 16.59 8.86 7.43
CA LYS A 309 16.29 7.52 6.92
C LYS A 309 15.90 7.57 5.45
N TYR A 310 16.49 6.69 4.64
CA TYR A 310 16.14 6.52 3.23
C TYR A 310 15.51 5.14 2.98
N SER A 311 14.84 5.00 1.84
CA SER A 311 14.06 3.79 1.52
C SER A 311 14.93 2.53 1.40
N LYS A 312 14.44 1.40 1.91
CA LYS A 312 15.07 0.08 1.73
C LYS A 312 14.63 -0.57 0.42
N ASN A 313 15.48 -1.44 -0.13
CA ASN A 313 15.19 -2.25 -1.32
C ASN A 313 14.66 -1.43 -2.52
N SER A 314 15.21 -0.23 -2.73
CA SER A 314 14.88 0.62 -3.86
C SER A 314 15.37 0.01 -5.18
N SER A 315 14.59 0.15 -6.24
CA SER A 315 14.94 -0.26 -7.60
C SER A 315 14.24 0.64 -8.61
N ILE A 316 14.99 1.04 -9.64
CA ILE A 316 14.49 1.76 -10.81
C ILE A 316 14.14 0.75 -11.90
N TYR A 317 12.99 0.92 -12.55
CA TYR A 317 12.55 0.17 -13.72
C TYR A 317 12.24 1.14 -14.86
N PHE A 318 12.85 0.92 -16.02
CA PHE A 318 12.55 1.70 -17.22
C PHE A 318 11.25 1.22 -17.84
N ILE A 319 10.47 2.16 -18.37
CA ILE A 319 9.26 1.87 -19.15
C ILE A 319 9.70 1.52 -20.56
N ALA A 320 10.26 0.32 -20.67
CA ALA A 320 10.89 -0.20 -21.87
C ALA A 320 10.82 -1.73 -21.86
N ASP A 321 11.03 -2.34 -23.02
CA ASP A 321 11.16 -3.78 -23.19
C ASP A 321 12.55 -4.31 -22.73
N GLU A 322 12.81 -5.60 -22.94
CA GLU A 322 14.07 -6.25 -22.55
C GLU A 322 15.31 -5.79 -23.35
N ASP A 323 15.09 -5.06 -24.44
CA ASP A 323 16.09 -4.52 -25.35
C ASP A 323 16.20 -2.98 -25.24
N GLY A 324 15.44 -2.37 -24.33
CA GLY A 324 15.47 -0.94 -24.04
C GLY A 324 14.60 -0.08 -24.94
N ASN A 325 13.75 -0.67 -25.79
CA ASN A 325 12.81 0.09 -26.60
C ASN A 325 11.66 0.61 -25.74
N GLU A 326 11.21 1.85 -25.98
CA GLU A 326 10.10 2.47 -25.24
C GLU A 326 8.81 1.64 -25.34
N GLU A 327 8.09 1.55 -24.22
CA GLU A 327 6.82 0.85 -24.11
C GLU A 327 5.69 1.76 -23.63
N TYR A 328 4.46 1.41 -24.00
CA TYR A 328 3.24 2.11 -23.56
C TYR A 328 2.47 1.24 -22.56
N LEU A 329 2.03 1.82 -21.44
CA LEU A 329 1.28 1.10 -20.41
C LEU A 329 -0.18 1.58 -20.38
N LEU A 330 -1.16 0.67 -20.50
CA LEU A 330 -2.59 1.01 -20.50
C LEU A 330 -3.00 1.83 -19.27
N GLY A 331 -2.48 1.45 -18.11
CA GLY A 331 -2.81 2.10 -16.84
C GLY A 331 -2.07 3.41 -16.57
N ARG A 332 -1.11 3.80 -17.40
CA ARG A 332 -0.25 4.97 -17.12
C ARG A 332 -0.92 6.28 -17.50
N SER A 333 -1.48 6.37 -18.70
CA SER A 333 -2.10 7.59 -19.21
C SER A 333 -3.07 7.29 -20.35
N ALA A 334 -3.99 8.23 -20.63
CA ALA A 334 -4.83 8.14 -21.82
C ALA A 334 -4.00 8.17 -23.12
N ALA A 335 -2.87 8.89 -23.14
CA ALA A 335 -1.99 8.95 -24.30
C ALA A 335 -1.31 7.59 -24.58
N ASP A 336 -0.84 6.91 -23.53
CA ASP A 336 -0.27 5.57 -23.62
C ASP A 336 -1.33 4.57 -24.13
N ALA A 337 -2.55 4.62 -23.60
CA ALA A 337 -3.63 3.75 -24.05
C ALA A 337 -4.03 4.01 -25.52
N VAL A 338 -4.09 5.26 -25.95
CA VAL A 338 -4.32 5.62 -27.37
C VAL A 338 -3.19 5.07 -28.25
N ALA A 339 -1.94 5.25 -27.85
CA ALA A 339 -0.78 4.77 -28.60
C ALA A 339 -0.73 3.24 -28.69
N LYS A 340 -1.14 2.54 -27.63
CA LYS A 340 -1.08 1.08 -27.53
C LYS A 340 -2.22 0.36 -28.22
N VAL A 341 -3.47 0.76 -27.94
CA VAL A 341 -4.67 0.03 -28.36
C VAL A 341 -5.65 0.85 -29.19
N GLY A 342 -5.31 2.11 -29.51
CA GLY A 342 -6.19 2.98 -30.30
C GLY A 342 -7.48 3.38 -29.57
N ALA A 343 -7.48 3.38 -28.24
CA ALA A 343 -8.62 3.79 -27.43
C ALA A 343 -8.94 5.29 -27.60
N ALA A 344 -10.13 5.71 -27.18
CA ALA A 344 -10.49 7.13 -27.19
C ALA A 344 -9.73 7.92 -26.12
N THR A 345 -9.51 9.21 -26.40
CA THR A 345 -8.96 10.17 -25.44
C THR A 345 -9.98 10.48 -24.34
N GLY A 346 -9.52 10.76 -23.12
CA GLY A 346 -10.39 11.17 -22.01
C GLY A 346 -10.97 10.02 -21.18
N GLY A 347 -10.50 8.80 -21.40
CA GLY A 347 -10.76 7.67 -20.51
C GLY A 347 -9.97 7.74 -19.21
N LYS A 348 -10.17 6.74 -18.35
CA LYS A 348 -9.56 6.66 -17.02
C LYS A 348 -8.45 5.62 -17.04
N ALA A 349 -7.24 6.00 -16.64
CA ALA A 349 -6.07 5.12 -16.59
C ALA A 349 -5.73 4.82 -15.12
N LYS A 350 -5.48 3.55 -14.80
CA LYS A 350 -5.11 3.12 -13.45
C LYS A 350 -4.09 1.99 -13.50
N ILE A 351 -3.02 2.12 -12.73
CA ILE A 351 -2.17 0.98 -12.36
C ILE A 351 -2.47 0.63 -10.91
N ALA A 352 -2.77 -0.64 -10.68
CA ALA A 352 -2.98 -1.19 -9.34
C ALA A 352 -2.13 -2.44 -9.16
N GLY A 353 -1.87 -2.82 -7.90
CA GLY A 353 -0.97 -3.93 -7.59
C GLY A 353 -1.61 -4.98 -6.69
N SER A 354 -1.14 -6.21 -6.84
CA SER A 354 -1.37 -7.33 -5.93
C SER A 354 -0.03 -7.79 -5.33
N ALA A 355 -0.07 -8.83 -4.49
CA ALA A 355 1.15 -9.49 -4.03
C ALA A 355 1.93 -10.16 -5.18
N GLN A 356 1.28 -10.45 -6.32
CA GLN A 356 1.88 -11.14 -7.45
C GLN A 356 2.49 -10.19 -8.48
N ALA A 357 1.75 -9.16 -8.91
CA ALA A 357 2.15 -8.28 -10.01
C ALA A 357 1.49 -6.91 -9.94
N LEU A 358 1.88 -6.03 -10.86
CA LEU A 358 1.14 -4.81 -11.17
C LEU A 358 0.24 -5.07 -12.38
N TYR A 359 -0.85 -4.30 -12.49
CA TYR A 359 -1.80 -4.40 -13.59
C TYR A 359 -2.12 -3.02 -14.13
N GLY A 360 -1.96 -2.84 -15.44
CA GLY A 360 -2.36 -1.62 -16.14
C GLY A 360 -3.79 -1.77 -16.64
N THR A 361 -4.67 -0.83 -16.33
CA THR A 361 -6.06 -0.85 -16.81
C THR A 361 -6.46 0.50 -17.38
N TYR A 362 -7.08 0.49 -18.54
CA TYR A 362 -7.68 1.66 -19.16
C TYR A 362 -9.18 1.46 -19.37
N LEU A 363 -9.97 2.42 -18.88
CA LEU A 363 -11.41 2.50 -19.12
C LEU A 363 -11.68 3.57 -20.17
N ASP A 364 -11.98 3.12 -21.38
CA ASP A 364 -12.44 3.94 -22.49
C ASP A 364 -13.94 4.21 -22.32
N VAL A 365 -14.25 5.30 -21.62
CA VAL A 365 -15.62 5.73 -21.33
C VAL A 365 -16.41 6.12 -22.58
N THR A 366 -15.74 6.52 -23.67
CA THR A 366 -16.40 6.94 -24.91
C THR A 366 -16.89 5.72 -25.69
N ASN A 367 -16.05 4.70 -25.80
CA ASN A 367 -16.40 3.47 -26.51
C ASN A 367 -17.02 2.40 -25.60
N LYS A 368 -17.16 2.68 -24.30
CA LYS A 368 -17.64 1.74 -23.28
C LYS A 368 -16.84 0.44 -23.26
N LYS A 369 -15.51 0.58 -23.27
CA LYS A 369 -14.58 -0.56 -23.25
C LYS A 369 -13.59 -0.45 -22.11
N ILE A 370 -13.22 -1.60 -21.56
CA ILE A 370 -12.15 -1.73 -20.59
C ILE A 370 -11.04 -2.63 -21.15
N TYR A 371 -9.80 -2.22 -20.92
CA TYR A 371 -8.60 -2.93 -21.34
C TYR A 371 -7.75 -3.20 -20.10
N SER A 372 -7.18 -4.39 -19.96
CA SER A 372 -6.27 -4.70 -18.85
C SER A 372 -5.09 -5.54 -19.32
N GLU A 373 -3.95 -5.36 -18.65
CA GLU A 373 -2.69 -6.05 -18.92
C GLU A 373 -1.92 -6.30 -17.62
N THR A 374 -1.07 -7.33 -17.64
CA THR A 374 -0.17 -7.65 -16.53
C THR A 374 1.19 -7.01 -16.74
N LEU A 375 1.72 -6.33 -15.72
CA LEU A 375 3.01 -5.63 -15.74
C LEU A 375 4.01 -6.35 -14.83
N ASN A 376 4.98 -7.02 -15.44
CA ASN A 376 6.00 -7.80 -14.75
C ASN A 376 7.31 -7.03 -14.63
N LEU A 377 7.76 -6.81 -13.40
CA LEU A 377 9.01 -6.10 -13.15
C LEU A 377 10.20 -7.08 -13.27
N LYS A 378 10.96 -6.99 -14.36
CA LYS A 378 12.06 -7.90 -14.69
C LYS A 378 13.42 -7.21 -14.68
N SER A 379 14.48 -8.03 -14.69
CA SER A 379 15.86 -7.58 -14.80
C SER A 379 16.66 -8.50 -15.73
N LYS A 380 17.41 -7.91 -16.65
CA LYS A 380 18.30 -8.62 -17.58
C LYS A 380 19.64 -7.90 -17.60
N ASN A 381 20.72 -8.58 -17.20
CA ASN A 381 22.07 -8.02 -17.21
C ASN A 381 22.23 -6.67 -16.46
N GLY A 382 21.49 -6.46 -15.37
CA GLY A 382 21.51 -5.20 -14.60
C GLY A 382 20.72 -4.06 -15.24
N PHE A 383 19.94 -4.34 -16.28
CA PHE A 383 18.91 -3.46 -16.81
C PHE A 383 17.55 -3.92 -16.27
N ASN A 384 16.85 -3.04 -15.57
CA ASN A 384 15.53 -3.31 -15.01
C ASN A 384 14.47 -2.68 -15.90
N TYR A 385 13.48 -3.47 -16.29
CA TYR A 385 12.50 -3.10 -17.30
C TYR A 385 11.11 -3.65 -16.95
N ILE A 386 10.09 -3.20 -17.66
CA ILE A 386 8.71 -3.64 -17.45
C ILE A 386 8.33 -4.56 -18.61
N ASP A 387 8.25 -5.85 -18.31
CA ASP A 387 7.77 -6.87 -19.23
C ASP A 387 6.24 -6.87 -19.21
N ILE A 388 5.64 -6.47 -20.32
CA ILE A 388 4.19 -6.34 -20.43
C ILE A 388 3.64 -7.64 -21.00
N GLY A 389 2.71 -8.25 -20.27
CA GLY A 389 1.97 -9.40 -20.76
C GLY A 389 0.95 -9.01 -21.83
N ASP A 390 0.32 -10.04 -22.41
CA ASP A 390 -0.80 -9.83 -23.32
C ASP A 390 -1.94 -9.08 -22.60
N TYR A 391 -2.67 -8.28 -23.38
CA TYR A 391 -3.84 -7.55 -22.89
C TYR A 391 -5.12 -8.18 -23.45
N ASP A 392 -6.21 -7.99 -22.71
CA ASP A 392 -7.57 -8.27 -23.20
C ASP A 392 -8.42 -7.00 -23.16
N SER A 393 -9.55 -7.03 -23.86
CA SER A 393 -10.56 -5.98 -23.83
C SER A 393 -11.97 -6.54 -23.72
N SER A 394 -12.85 -5.86 -23.00
CA SER A 394 -14.27 -6.18 -22.92
C SER A 394 -15.10 -4.91 -23.07
N ASP A 395 -16.32 -5.06 -23.58
CA ASP A 395 -17.35 -4.05 -23.36
C ASP A 395 -17.64 -3.95 -21.84
N THR A 396 -18.13 -2.80 -21.39
CA THR A 396 -18.40 -2.54 -19.97
C THR A 396 -19.54 -1.55 -19.78
N ASP A 397 -20.39 -1.84 -18.80
CA ASP A 397 -21.41 -0.92 -18.30
C ASP A 397 -20.87 -0.06 -17.14
N THR A 398 -19.75 -0.44 -16.53
CA THR A 398 -19.04 0.37 -15.53
C THR A 398 -18.30 1.53 -16.20
N LEU A 399 -18.68 2.78 -15.88
CA LEU A 399 -18.11 4.00 -16.50
C LEU A 399 -17.50 5.00 -15.50
N ASP A 400 -17.85 4.91 -14.21
CA ASP A 400 -17.47 5.93 -13.23
C ASP A 400 -16.13 5.71 -12.55
N GLN A 401 -15.75 4.47 -12.31
CA GLN A 401 -14.47 4.14 -11.71
C GLN A 401 -13.94 2.81 -12.25
N ILE A 402 -12.68 2.52 -11.92
CA ILE A 402 -12.08 1.20 -12.17
C ILE A 402 -11.93 0.51 -10.81
N PRO A 403 -12.92 -0.30 -10.39
CA PRO A 403 -12.80 -1.16 -9.23
C PRO A 403 -11.62 -2.11 -9.41
N THR A 404 -10.73 -2.16 -8.43
CA THR A 404 -9.52 -3.01 -8.48
C THR A 404 -9.37 -3.83 -7.19
N PRO A 405 -10.31 -4.73 -6.86
CA PRO A 405 -10.16 -5.62 -5.71
C PRO A 405 -8.86 -6.43 -5.84
N ASN A 406 -7.99 -6.34 -4.83
CA ASN A 406 -6.64 -6.91 -4.87
C ASN A 406 -5.81 -6.52 -6.11
N GLY A 407 -6.04 -5.31 -6.65
CA GLY A 407 -5.34 -4.79 -7.82
C GLY A 407 -5.88 -5.26 -9.17
N LEU A 408 -6.84 -6.19 -9.20
CA LEU A 408 -7.39 -6.76 -10.44
C LEU A 408 -8.62 -5.97 -10.89
N ALA A 409 -8.63 -5.50 -12.14
CA ALA A 409 -9.77 -4.77 -12.69
C ALA A 409 -11.05 -5.62 -12.64
N CYS A 410 -12.12 -5.05 -12.07
CA CYS A 410 -13.43 -5.67 -11.98
C CYS A 410 -14.47 -4.70 -12.54
N PHE A 411 -15.48 -5.21 -13.27
CA PHE A 411 -16.49 -4.39 -13.95
C PHE A 411 -17.76 -5.20 -14.27
N LEU A 412 -18.82 -4.49 -14.63
CA LEU A 412 -20.08 -5.03 -15.13
C LEU A 412 -20.09 -5.06 -16.66
N ASP A 413 -20.61 -6.14 -17.23
CA ASP A 413 -20.85 -6.28 -18.67
C ASP A 413 -21.93 -7.32 -18.94
N ASP A 414 -23.03 -6.92 -19.59
CA ASP A 414 -24.14 -7.80 -20.03
C ASP A 414 -24.71 -8.65 -18.87
N GLY A 415 -24.91 -7.99 -17.72
CA GLY A 415 -25.36 -8.61 -16.48
C GLY A 415 -24.40 -9.67 -15.93
N TYR A 416 -23.11 -9.54 -16.17
CA TYR A 416 -22.07 -10.31 -15.50
C TYR A 416 -21.12 -9.37 -14.76
N ILE A 417 -20.68 -9.79 -13.59
CA ILE A 417 -19.48 -9.22 -12.96
C ILE A 417 -18.28 -9.98 -13.54
N LYS A 418 -17.36 -9.25 -14.16
CA LYS A 418 -16.11 -9.79 -14.72
C LYS A 418 -14.92 -9.23 -13.97
N ILE A 419 -13.84 -10.02 -13.92
CA ILE A 419 -12.59 -9.63 -13.27
C ILE A 419 -11.38 -10.06 -14.13
N TRP A 420 -10.31 -9.28 -14.10
CA TRP A 420 -9.02 -9.69 -14.66
C TRP A 420 -8.50 -10.94 -13.94
N ASP A 421 -8.08 -11.95 -14.69
CA ASP A 421 -7.55 -13.20 -14.12
C ASP A 421 -6.15 -13.07 -13.49
N GLY A 422 -5.50 -11.92 -13.71
CA GLY A 422 -4.14 -11.65 -13.27
C GLY A 422 -3.07 -12.09 -14.27
N ASN A 423 -3.46 -12.47 -15.48
CA ASN A 423 -2.58 -12.93 -16.54
C ASN A 423 -2.89 -12.30 -17.90
N GLU A 424 -3.95 -12.74 -18.59
CA GLU A 424 -4.19 -12.43 -20.01
C GLU A 424 -5.67 -12.27 -20.39
N SER A 425 -6.63 -12.52 -19.49
CA SER A 425 -8.05 -12.53 -19.87
C SER A 425 -9.00 -12.04 -18.78
N PHE A 426 -10.19 -11.58 -19.22
CA PHE A 426 -11.30 -11.33 -18.29
C PHE A 426 -12.14 -12.58 -18.08
N VAL A 427 -12.35 -12.93 -16.81
CA VAL A 427 -13.19 -14.08 -16.41
C VAL A 427 -14.49 -13.63 -15.76
N LYS A 428 -15.57 -14.37 -16.05
CA LYS A 428 -16.87 -14.15 -15.41
C LYS A 428 -16.82 -14.66 -13.98
N LEU A 429 -17.09 -13.75 -13.03
CA LEU A 429 -17.14 -14.07 -11.62
C LEU A 429 -18.55 -14.50 -11.21
N TYR A 430 -19.55 -13.70 -11.59
CA TYR A 430 -20.96 -13.93 -11.27
C TYR A 430 -21.88 -13.49 -12.40
N LYS A 431 -23.04 -14.17 -12.54
CA LYS A 431 -24.18 -13.66 -13.31
C LYS A 431 -25.09 -12.90 -12.35
N VAL A 432 -25.44 -11.68 -12.70
CA VAL A 432 -26.36 -10.81 -11.95
C VAL A 432 -27.59 -10.53 -12.81
N ASP A 433 -28.54 -9.76 -12.27
CA ASP A 433 -29.62 -9.21 -13.08
C ASP A 433 -29.06 -8.36 -14.23
N GLY A 434 -29.75 -8.36 -15.36
CA GLY A 434 -29.30 -7.66 -16.56
C GLY A 434 -29.38 -6.15 -16.45
N SER A 435 -30.14 -5.62 -15.49
CA SER A 435 -30.23 -4.17 -15.27
C SER A 435 -29.11 -3.59 -14.41
N MET A 436 -28.38 -4.41 -13.65
CA MET A 436 -27.34 -3.93 -12.73
C MET A 436 -26.29 -3.07 -13.45
N ASP A 437 -26.08 -1.86 -12.96
CA ASP A 437 -25.16 -0.86 -13.52
C ASP A 437 -24.14 -0.33 -12.50
N ASP A 438 -24.39 -0.51 -11.20
CA ASP A 438 -23.49 -0.13 -10.12
C ASP A 438 -23.07 -1.29 -9.23
N PHE A 439 -21.83 -1.22 -8.72
CA PHE A 439 -21.34 -2.19 -7.75
C PHE A 439 -20.13 -1.71 -6.96
N SER A 440 -19.92 -2.35 -5.81
CA SER A 440 -18.75 -2.20 -4.97
C SER A 440 -18.24 -3.56 -4.54
N ILE A 441 -16.92 -3.74 -4.58
CA ILE A 441 -16.27 -5.02 -4.32
C ILE A 441 -14.99 -4.84 -3.52
N SER A 442 -14.85 -5.58 -2.41
CA SER A 442 -13.58 -5.68 -1.68
C SER A 442 -12.82 -6.94 -2.05
N THR A 443 -13.54 -8.06 -2.17
CA THR A 443 -13.01 -9.36 -2.56
C THR A 443 -14.09 -10.07 -3.36
N LYS A 444 -13.75 -11.18 -4.04
CA LYS A 444 -14.75 -12.01 -4.73
C LYS A 444 -15.87 -12.54 -3.82
N ASP A 445 -15.64 -12.53 -2.51
CA ASP A 445 -16.54 -13.05 -1.48
C ASP A 445 -17.21 -11.93 -0.68
N ASN A 446 -16.96 -10.65 -1.01
CA ASN A 446 -17.54 -9.48 -0.33
C ASN A 446 -17.83 -8.35 -1.34
N LEU A 447 -19.09 -8.25 -1.78
CA LEU A 447 -19.54 -7.34 -2.82
C LEU A 447 -21.03 -6.97 -2.68
N ILE A 448 -21.39 -5.78 -3.12
CA ILE A 448 -22.78 -5.32 -3.34
C ILE A 448 -22.91 -4.79 -4.77
N VAL A 449 -23.99 -5.12 -5.45
CA VAL A 449 -24.31 -4.71 -6.83
C VAL A 449 -25.77 -4.26 -6.87
N TRP A 450 -26.07 -3.17 -7.56
CA TRP A 450 -27.40 -2.58 -7.58
C TRP A 450 -27.72 -1.87 -8.89
N ASN A 451 -29.00 -1.59 -9.09
CA ASN A 451 -29.52 -0.59 -10.00
C ASN A 451 -30.56 0.21 -9.22
N GLU A 452 -30.32 1.53 -9.08
CA GLU A 452 -31.20 2.41 -8.31
C GLU A 452 -32.57 2.58 -8.99
N ASP A 453 -32.58 2.83 -10.31
CA ASP A 453 -33.78 3.11 -11.10
C ASP A 453 -34.77 1.94 -11.14
N ASP A 454 -34.24 0.72 -11.24
CA ASP A 454 -35.03 -0.52 -11.26
C ASP A 454 -35.35 -1.03 -9.85
N GLY A 455 -34.79 -0.42 -8.80
CA GLY A 455 -35.04 -0.78 -7.41
C GLY A 455 -34.65 -2.23 -7.10
N VAL A 456 -33.49 -2.65 -7.61
CA VAL A 456 -32.97 -4.01 -7.40
C VAL A 456 -31.52 -3.99 -6.93
N TYR A 457 -31.18 -4.95 -6.06
CA TYR A 457 -29.81 -5.14 -5.61
C TYR A 457 -29.48 -6.60 -5.32
N SER A 458 -28.20 -6.89 -5.13
CA SER A 458 -27.71 -8.18 -4.65
C SER A 458 -26.47 -7.99 -3.80
N VAL A 459 -26.34 -8.84 -2.77
CA VAL A 459 -25.19 -8.86 -1.88
C VAL A 459 -24.53 -10.24 -1.92
N ILE A 460 -23.20 -10.25 -2.03
CA ILE A 460 -22.38 -11.41 -1.73
C ILE A 460 -21.56 -11.10 -0.49
N HIS A 461 -21.79 -11.87 0.56
CA HIS A 461 -21.05 -11.74 1.81
C HIS A 461 -20.68 -13.14 2.34
N ASN A 462 -19.79 -13.81 1.61
CA ASN A 462 -19.31 -15.16 1.92
C ASN A 462 -18.02 -15.10 2.73
N ILE A 463 -18.02 -14.27 3.76
CA ILE A 463 -16.87 -14.14 4.64
C ILE A 463 -17.02 -15.22 5.69
N THR A 464 -15.93 -15.94 5.96
CA THR A 464 -15.96 -16.89 7.06
C THR A 464 -16.11 -16.05 8.32
N LYS A 465 -17.26 -16.16 9.01
CA LYS A 465 -17.45 -15.58 10.33
C LYS A 465 -16.26 -16.01 11.17
N THR A 466 -15.36 -15.08 11.47
CA THR A 466 -14.41 -15.30 12.53
C THR A 466 -15.29 -15.59 13.73
N ALA A 467 -15.19 -16.78 14.32
CA ALA A 467 -16.06 -17.15 15.44
C ALA A 467 -16.08 -15.96 16.40
N ALA A 468 -17.27 -15.41 16.67
CA ALA A 468 -17.41 -14.23 17.49
C ALA A 468 -16.54 -14.43 18.73
N ALA A 469 -15.46 -13.67 18.84
CA ALA A 469 -14.86 -13.44 20.12
C ALA A 469 -16.00 -12.80 20.91
N THR A 470 -16.64 -13.59 21.76
CA THR A 470 -17.59 -13.07 22.74
C THR A 470 -16.87 -11.94 23.45
N THR A 471 -17.32 -10.71 23.23
CA THR A 471 -16.99 -9.58 24.07
C THR A 471 -17.70 -9.78 25.41
N ASP A 472 -17.15 -10.69 26.21
CA ASP A 472 -16.59 -10.15 27.43
C ASP A 472 -15.32 -9.41 27.01
N ASN A 473 -15.03 -8.23 27.56
CA ASN A 473 -13.79 -7.49 27.30
C ASN A 473 -12.56 -8.22 27.91
N SER A 474 -12.50 -9.53 27.77
CA SER A 474 -11.37 -10.39 27.99
C SER A 474 -10.99 -11.00 26.64
N ILE A 475 -10.02 -10.37 25.97
CA ILE A 475 -9.23 -11.10 24.97
C ILE A 475 -8.75 -12.36 25.71
N PRO A 476 -9.01 -13.61 25.26
CA PRO A 476 -8.16 -14.70 25.72
C PRO A 476 -6.85 -14.56 24.95
N THR A 477 -6.14 -13.46 25.17
CA THR A 477 -4.69 -13.47 25.19
C THR A 477 -4.40 -14.52 26.22
N THR A 478 -4.06 -15.72 25.77
CA THR A 478 -3.59 -16.72 26.71
C THR A 478 -2.35 -16.10 27.34
N ALA A 479 -2.51 -15.61 28.57
CA ALA A 479 -1.42 -15.03 29.31
C ALA A 479 -0.32 -16.08 29.35
N GLY A 480 0.88 -15.72 28.94
CA GLY A 480 1.87 -16.74 28.67
C GLY A 480 2.82 -16.42 27.56
N TRP A 481 3.65 -17.42 27.29
CA TRP A 481 4.67 -17.40 26.26
C TRP A 481 4.04 -17.55 24.86
N VAL A 482 4.38 -16.63 23.97
CA VAL A 482 3.98 -16.63 22.56
C VAL A 482 5.24 -16.66 21.70
N GLN A 483 5.33 -17.61 20.78
CA GLN A 483 6.43 -17.67 19.81
C GLN A 483 6.05 -16.91 18.53
N ASN A 484 6.90 -15.99 18.12
CA ASN A 484 6.74 -15.22 16.89
C ASN A 484 7.20 -16.02 15.66
N VAL A 485 6.83 -15.55 14.47
CA VAL A 485 7.17 -16.17 13.17
C VAL A 485 8.68 -16.22 12.92
N ASP A 486 9.45 -15.31 13.54
CA ASP A 486 10.91 -15.27 13.48
C ASP A 486 11.61 -16.17 14.54
N ASN A 487 10.84 -17.04 15.21
CA ASN A 487 11.24 -17.93 16.30
C ASN A 487 11.68 -17.22 17.60
N THR A 488 11.42 -15.92 17.74
CA THR A 488 11.61 -15.22 19.02
C THR A 488 10.40 -15.43 19.95
N TRP A 489 10.54 -15.12 21.24
CA TRP A 489 9.48 -15.33 22.24
C TRP A 489 9.06 -14.02 22.89
N ASN A 490 7.76 -13.81 23.02
CA ASN A 490 7.15 -12.76 23.82
C ASN A 490 6.40 -13.37 25.00
N TYR A 491 6.17 -12.58 26.05
CA TYR A 491 5.22 -12.94 27.10
C TYR A 491 4.06 -11.96 27.11
N ILE A 492 2.84 -12.47 27.01
CA ILE A 492 1.63 -11.66 27.07
C ILE A 492 1.08 -11.74 28.50
N LEU A 493 0.87 -10.58 29.12
CA LEU A 493 0.23 -10.47 30.43
C LEU A 493 -1.26 -10.77 30.32
N GLU A 494 -1.92 -11.05 31.44
CA GLU A 494 -3.36 -11.34 31.50
C GLU A 494 -4.25 -10.22 30.94
N ASN A 495 -3.74 -8.99 30.84
CA ASN A 495 -4.42 -7.83 30.26
C ASN A 495 -4.12 -7.62 28.75
N GLY A 496 -3.46 -8.57 28.10
CA GLY A 496 -3.14 -8.56 26.68
C GLY A 496 -1.95 -7.68 26.28
N ILE A 497 -1.26 -7.06 27.24
CA ILE A 497 -0.07 -6.24 26.98
C ILE A 497 1.18 -7.13 26.96
N LYS A 498 2.11 -6.86 26.03
CA LYS A 498 3.44 -7.50 26.01
C LYS A 498 4.24 -7.11 27.26
N LYS A 499 4.75 -8.10 27.99
CA LYS A 499 5.68 -7.86 29.10
C LYS A 499 7.02 -7.37 28.57
N THR A 500 7.54 -6.31 29.17
CA THR A 500 8.91 -5.82 29.01
C THR A 500 9.64 -5.87 30.37
N GLY A 501 10.97 -5.92 30.35
CA GLY A 501 11.81 -6.08 31.54
C GLY A 501 11.71 -7.47 32.17
N TRP A 502 12.04 -7.57 33.47
CA TRP A 502 12.00 -8.81 34.22
C TRP A 502 10.59 -9.38 34.38
N LEU A 503 10.45 -10.69 34.15
CA LEU A 503 9.25 -11.49 34.32
C LEU A 503 9.56 -12.67 35.25
N ASP A 504 8.80 -12.79 36.33
CA ASP A 504 8.71 -14.03 37.11
C ASP A 504 7.56 -14.87 36.56
N ASN A 505 7.87 -16.03 36.00
CA ASN A 505 6.88 -17.01 35.58
C ASN A 505 7.08 -18.29 36.41
N ASN A 506 6.26 -18.44 37.46
CA ASN A 506 6.25 -19.58 38.38
C ASN A 506 7.60 -19.85 39.09
N GLY A 507 8.28 -18.80 39.56
CA GLY A 507 9.55 -18.89 40.28
C GLY A 507 10.78 -18.95 39.38
N THR A 508 10.58 -18.90 38.06
CA THR A 508 11.65 -18.78 37.07
C THR A 508 11.64 -17.38 36.48
N TRP A 509 12.78 -16.69 36.53
CA TRP A 509 12.92 -15.34 36.02
C TRP A 509 13.37 -15.32 34.56
N TYR A 510 12.83 -14.39 33.79
CA TYR A 510 13.13 -14.14 32.38
C TYR A 510 13.26 -12.64 32.15
N PHE A 511 13.98 -12.23 31.09
CA PHE A 511 14.11 -10.83 30.72
C PHE A 511 13.59 -10.58 29.30
N LEU A 512 12.66 -9.64 29.16
CA LEU A 512 12.09 -9.20 27.90
C LEU A 512 12.65 -7.81 27.56
N ASN A 513 13.13 -7.58 26.34
CA ASN A 513 13.65 -6.26 25.92
C ASN A 513 12.52 -5.20 25.82
N SER A 514 12.85 -3.98 25.39
CA SER A 514 11.89 -2.88 25.21
C SER A 514 10.78 -3.17 24.18
N GLU A 515 10.99 -4.13 23.29
CA GLU A 515 10.02 -4.60 22.28
C GLU A 515 9.21 -5.83 22.77
N GLY A 516 9.50 -6.31 23.99
CA GLY A 516 8.86 -7.45 24.62
C GLY A 516 9.43 -8.81 24.19
N ILE A 517 10.61 -8.84 23.56
CA ILE A 517 11.27 -10.06 23.08
C ILE A 517 12.21 -10.62 24.16
N MET A 518 12.11 -11.92 24.43
CA MET A 518 12.92 -12.64 25.42
C MET A 518 14.40 -12.66 25.06
N LYS A 519 15.23 -12.36 26.06
CA LYS A 519 16.69 -12.40 25.95
C LYS A 519 17.25 -13.68 26.56
N THR A 520 18.34 -14.15 25.96
CA THR A 520 19.23 -15.20 26.47
C THR A 520 20.65 -14.62 26.55
N GLY A 521 21.53 -15.29 27.29
CA GLY A 521 22.90 -14.84 27.55
C GLY A 521 23.01 -13.80 28.67
N TRP A 522 24.12 -13.06 28.68
CA TRP A 522 24.39 -12.00 29.67
C TRP A 522 23.50 -10.77 29.43
N ILE A 523 22.88 -10.29 30.51
CA ILE A 523 21.99 -9.13 30.54
C ILE A 523 22.56 -8.12 31.55
N ASN A 524 22.77 -6.88 31.11
CA ASN A 524 23.07 -5.76 31.99
C ASN A 524 21.78 -5.00 32.28
N ASP A 525 21.34 -5.02 33.53
CA ASP A 525 20.22 -4.23 34.01
C ASP A 525 20.74 -3.18 35.01
N ASN A 526 20.83 -1.94 34.54
CA ASN A 526 21.31 -0.78 35.31
C ASN A 526 22.63 -1.02 36.06
N GLY A 527 23.62 -1.62 35.40
CA GLY A 527 24.96 -1.84 35.95
C GLY A 527 25.11 -3.15 36.74
N THR A 528 24.04 -3.90 36.95
CA THR A 528 24.09 -5.26 37.52
C THR A 528 23.95 -6.29 36.40
N TRP A 529 24.82 -7.31 36.40
CA TRP A 529 24.81 -8.35 35.37
C TRP A 529 24.07 -9.60 35.83
N TYR A 530 23.34 -10.20 34.91
CA TYR A 530 22.58 -11.45 35.08
C TYR A 530 22.82 -12.35 33.88
N PHE A 531 22.54 -13.65 34.00
CA PHE A 531 22.64 -14.57 32.87
C PHE A 531 21.37 -15.40 32.70
N CYS A 532 20.81 -15.39 31.50
CA CYS A 532 19.69 -16.24 31.08
C CYS A 532 20.20 -17.38 30.19
N ASN A 533 19.82 -18.62 30.45
CA ASN A 533 20.21 -19.76 29.63
C ASN A 533 19.51 -19.77 28.25
N ALA A 534 19.71 -20.82 27.45
CA ALA A 534 19.12 -20.93 26.11
C ALA A 534 17.57 -20.97 26.10
N SER A 535 16.92 -21.37 27.19
CA SER A 535 15.46 -21.30 27.34
C SER A 535 14.98 -19.95 27.89
N GLY A 536 15.88 -18.99 28.10
CA GLY A 536 15.60 -17.67 28.69
C GLY A 536 15.54 -17.64 30.21
N ALA A 537 15.68 -18.78 30.88
CA ALA A 537 15.60 -18.86 32.34
C ALA A 537 16.88 -18.27 32.98
N MET A 538 16.70 -17.31 33.89
CA MET A 538 17.77 -16.71 34.67
C MET A 538 18.39 -17.74 35.60
N LEU A 539 19.72 -17.79 35.63
CA LEU A 539 20.47 -18.65 36.53
C LEU A 539 20.82 -17.92 37.84
N SER A 540 20.87 -18.66 38.94
CA SER A 540 21.27 -18.17 40.28
C SER A 540 22.02 -19.25 41.04
N ASN A 541 22.80 -18.86 42.07
CA ASN A 541 23.64 -19.75 42.90
C ASN A 541 24.55 -20.68 42.08
N THR A 542 25.15 -20.16 41.01
CA THR A 542 25.98 -20.95 40.10
C THR A 542 27.15 -20.12 39.56
N THR A 543 28.01 -20.73 38.74
CA THR A 543 29.12 -20.06 38.07
C THR A 543 28.99 -20.23 36.55
N ILE A 544 29.02 -19.12 35.81
CA ILE A 544 28.97 -19.09 34.34
C ILE A 544 30.25 -18.42 33.85
N ASP A 545 31.04 -19.15 33.05
CA ASP A 545 32.31 -18.66 32.48
C ASP A 545 33.29 -18.06 33.52
N GLY A 546 33.28 -18.59 34.74
CA GLY A 546 34.11 -18.10 35.85
C GLY A 546 33.50 -16.99 36.70
N TYR A 547 32.31 -16.48 36.33
CA TYR A 547 31.58 -15.45 37.06
C TYR A 547 30.52 -16.06 37.99
N GLN A 548 30.60 -15.76 39.29
CA GLN A 548 29.66 -16.29 40.28
C GLN A 548 28.36 -15.49 40.31
N LEU A 549 27.21 -16.15 40.20
CA LEU A 549 25.89 -15.56 40.34
C LEU A 549 25.34 -15.86 41.73
N GLY A 550 24.96 -14.82 42.47
CA GLY A 550 24.37 -14.92 43.80
C GLY A 550 22.96 -15.51 43.81
N ALA A 551 22.33 -15.55 44.99
CA ALA A 551 21.00 -16.16 45.17
C ALA A 551 19.88 -15.47 44.38
N ASN A 552 20.04 -14.19 44.06
CA ASN A 552 19.13 -13.41 43.21
C ASN A 552 19.55 -13.38 41.73
N GLY A 553 20.54 -14.17 41.32
CA GLY A 553 21.04 -14.23 39.95
C GLY A 553 21.98 -13.09 39.55
N ALA A 554 22.19 -12.10 40.41
CA ALA A 554 23.14 -11.03 40.15
C ALA A 554 24.56 -11.58 40.18
N TRP A 555 25.39 -11.16 39.22
CA TRP A 555 26.82 -11.40 39.25
C TRP A 555 27.43 -10.74 40.49
N ILE A 556 28.08 -11.56 41.31
CA ILE A 556 28.85 -11.14 42.47
C ILE A 556 30.34 -11.34 42.16
N ASN A 557 31.13 -10.34 42.55
CA ASN A 557 32.57 -10.34 42.38
C ASN A 557 33.27 -10.91 43.61
#